data_AF-A0A924JGG6-F1
#
_entry.id   AF-A0A924JGG6-F1
#
_cell.length_a   1.000
_cell.length_b   1.000
_cell.length_c   1.000
_cell.angle_alpha   90.00
_cell.angle_beta   90.00
_cell.angle_gamma   90.00
#
_symmetry.space_group_name_H-M   'P 1'
#
loop_
_entity.id
_entity.type
_entity.pdbx_description
1 polymer ?
#
loop_
_entity_poly.entity_id
_entity_poly.type
_entity_poly.pdbx_seq_one_letter_code
_entity_poly.pdbx_strand_id
1 'polypeptide(L)'
;MSVGETEFLIERPFVITVTIPDANTRPTLTFPDIPGFGKKGTSASITTTDVGGRQVVSQIITQSYQARQPGRYRLSPFVLTINDADVPVDGAELIVLAPPAATAPGSNTLTAVPKNAAFLQLRTDKTALYAGEGLGLTLSFFVADNYPYVLN
;
A
#
# COMPACT_ATOMS: atom_id res chain seq x y z
N MET A 1 -8.35 13.01 -15.83
CA MET A 1 -7.74 11.67 -15.69
C MET A 1 -6.49 11.81 -14.85
N SER A 2 -6.23 10.89 -13.93
CA SER A 2 -5.00 10.90 -13.12
C SER A 2 -4.29 9.56 -13.17
N VAL A 3 -2.96 9.65 -13.23
CA VAL A 3 -2.04 8.52 -13.10
C VAL A 3 -1.57 8.53 -11.63
N GLY A 4 -1.49 7.36 -11.00
CA GLY A 4 -1.00 7.23 -9.64
C GLY A 4 0.47 7.66 -9.48
N GLU A 5 0.96 7.60 -8.25
CA GLU A 5 2.36 7.90 -7.93
C GLU A 5 3.31 7.03 -8.77
N THR A 6 4.36 7.66 -9.32
CA THR A 6 5.30 7.01 -10.23
C THR A 6 6.42 6.28 -9.50
N GLU A 7 6.62 6.54 -8.21
CA GLU A 7 7.56 5.83 -7.35
C GLU A 7 6.82 5.22 -6.16
N PHE A 8 6.88 3.89 -6.01
CA PHE A 8 6.10 3.20 -5.00
C PHE A 8 6.72 1.85 -4.63
N LEU A 9 6.44 1.39 -3.40
CA LEU A 9 6.82 0.05 -2.93
C LEU A 9 6.05 -1.02 -3.71
N ILE A 10 6.69 -2.16 -4.00
CA ILE A 10 6.07 -3.30 -4.70
C ILE A 10 4.79 -3.80 -4.04
N GLU A 11 4.61 -3.62 -2.73
CA GLU A 11 3.39 -4.02 -2.01
C GLU A 11 2.20 -3.12 -2.33
N ARG A 12 2.46 -1.89 -2.80
CA ARG A 12 1.41 -0.93 -3.17
C ARG A 12 1.02 -1.14 -4.63
N PRO A 13 -0.27 -1.29 -4.93
CA PRO A 13 -0.71 -1.33 -6.31
C PRO A 13 -0.57 0.05 -6.95
N PHE A 14 -0.17 0.06 -8.21
CA PHE A 14 -0.28 1.24 -9.06
C PHE A 14 -1.72 1.37 -9.54
N VAL A 15 -2.23 2.59 -9.63
CA VAL A 15 -3.62 2.85 -10.02
C VAL A 15 -3.70 3.86 -11.15
N ILE A 16 -4.64 3.62 -12.07
CA ILE A 16 -5.05 4.59 -13.08
C ILE A 16 -6.52 4.92 -12.82
N THR A 17 -6.82 6.19 -12.62
CA THR A 17 -8.16 6.67 -12.26
C THR A 17 -8.70 7.59 -13.35
N VAL A 18 -9.92 7.30 -13.78
CA VAL A 18 -10.64 8.03 -14.81
C VAL A 18 -11.92 8.59 -14.21
N THR A 19 -12.11 9.89 -14.30
CA THR A 19 -13.34 10.58 -13.89
C THR A 19 -14.10 11.00 -15.13
N ILE A 20 -15.35 10.57 -15.23
CA ILE A 20 -16.21 10.75 -16.39
C ILE A 20 -17.45 11.51 -15.90
N PRO A 21 -17.53 12.83 -16.16
CA PRO A 21 -18.71 13.62 -15.83
C PRO A 21 -19.89 13.24 -16.73
N ASP A 22 -21.10 13.50 -16.25
CA ASP A 22 -22.37 13.27 -16.97
C ASP A 22 -22.57 11.82 -17.46
N ALA A 23 -22.00 10.84 -16.75
CA ALA A 23 -22.08 9.42 -17.09
C ALA A 23 -23.27 8.75 -16.36
N ASN A 24 -24.45 8.82 -16.98
CA ASN A 24 -25.67 8.17 -16.49
C ASN A 24 -25.66 6.63 -16.65
N THR A 25 -24.87 6.12 -17.59
CA THR A 25 -24.66 4.68 -17.85
C THR A 25 -23.19 4.33 -17.65
N ARG A 26 -22.90 3.05 -17.38
CA ARG A 26 -21.52 2.59 -17.22
C ARG A 26 -20.79 2.66 -18.57
N PRO A 27 -19.73 3.48 -18.71
CA PRO A 27 -19.00 3.63 -19.95
C PRO A 27 -18.17 2.37 -20.22
N THR A 28 -17.98 2.05 -21.49
CA THR A 28 -17.02 1.02 -21.90
C THR A 28 -15.63 1.64 -21.88
N LEU A 29 -14.72 1.03 -21.12
CA LEU A 29 -13.34 1.51 -20.93
C LEU A 29 -12.38 0.34 -21.12
N THR A 30 -11.32 0.60 -21.88
CA THR A 30 -10.25 -0.37 -22.11
C THR A 30 -8.95 0.16 -21.53
N PHE A 31 -8.61 -0.32 -20.34
CA PHE A 31 -7.34 0.03 -19.70
C PHE A 31 -6.16 -0.70 -20.35
N PRO A 32 -5.01 -0.02 -20.51
CA PRO A 32 -3.83 -0.61 -21.15
C PRO A 32 -3.24 -1.74 -20.31
N ASP A 33 -2.47 -2.60 -20.96
CA ASP A 33 -1.59 -3.54 -20.27
C ASP A 33 -0.22 -2.89 -20.05
N ILE A 34 0.31 -3.06 -18.84
CA ILE A 34 1.60 -2.49 -18.45
C ILE A 34 2.61 -3.65 -18.33
N PRO A 35 3.69 -3.67 -19.15
CA PRO A 35 4.69 -4.72 -19.07
C PRO A 35 5.26 -4.86 -17.65
N GLY A 36 5.30 -6.08 -17.13
CA GLY A 36 5.75 -6.36 -15.75
C GLY A 36 4.68 -6.22 -14.67
N PHE A 37 3.45 -5.83 -15.03
CA PHE A 37 2.32 -5.73 -14.11
C PHE A 37 1.23 -6.75 -14.42
N GLY A 38 0.43 -7.08 -13.42
CA GLY A 38 -0.83 -7.80 -13.58
C GLY A 38 -2.01 -6.92 -13.19
N LYS A 39 -3.08 -6.93 -14.00
CA LYS A 39 -4.37 -6.28 -13.66
C LYS A 39 -4.97 -7.00 -12.45
N LYS A 40 -5.16 -6.28 -11.34
CA LYS A 40 -5.76 -6.85 -10.11
C LYS A 40 -7.27 -6.75 -10.10
N GLY A 41 -7.81 -5.66 -10.62
CA GLY A 41 -9.24 -5.44 -10.72
C GLY A 41 -9.57 -4.02 -11.14
N THR A 42 -10.81 -3.84 -11.58
CA THR A 42 -11.39 -2.54 -11.91
C THR A 42 -12.50 -2.26 -10.91
N SER A 43 -12.45 -1.11 -10.24
CA SER A 43 -13.54 -0.60 -9.41
C SER A 43 -14.23 0.58 -10.11
N ALA A 44 -15.52 0.76 -9.83
CA ALA A 44 -16.30 1.88 -10.32
C ALA A 44 -17.10 2.48 -9.16
N SER A 45 -17.06 3.79 -9.02
CA SER A 45 -17.80 4.55 -8.03
C SER A 45 -18.63 5.62 -8.74
N ILE A 46 -19.87 5.82 -8.26
CA ILE A 46 -20.79 6.81 -8.81
C ILE A 46 -20.91 7.93 -7.77
N THR A 47 -20.75 9.16 -8.21
CA THR A 47 -20.89 10.34 -7.38
C THR A 47 -21.87 11.29 -8.04
N THR A 48 -22.89 11.70 -7.30
CA THR A 48 -23.89 12.65 -7.79
C THR A 48 -23.63 14.00 -7.16
N THR A 49 -23.54 15.04 -7.98
CA THR A 49 -23.26 16.41 -7.53
C THR A 49 -24.28 17.36 -8.14
N ASP A 50 -24.80 18.29 -7.34
CA ASP A 50 -25.70 19.34 -7.82
C ASP A 50 -24.86 20.56 -8.20
N VAL A 51 -24.84 20.92 -9.48
CA VAL A 51 -24.12 22.10 -9.98
C VAL A 51 -25.14 23.05 -10.61
N GLY A 52 -25.54 24.07 -9.85
CA GLY A 52 -26.47 25.09 -10.32
C GLY A 52 -27.92 24.62 -10.53
N GLY A 53 -28.40 23.65 -9.72
CA GLY A 53 -29.76 23.10 -9.83
C GLY A 53 -29.90 21.99 -10.86
N ARG A 54 -28.79 21.56 -11.47
CA ARG A 54 -28.72 20.41 -12.37
C ARG A 54 -27.95 19.29 -11.69
N GLN A 55 -28.61 18.13 -11.57
CA GLN A 55 -27.99 16.92 -11.05
C GLN A 55 -26.98 16.38 -12.08
N VAL A 56 -25.69 16.41 -11.73
CA VAL A 56 -24.60 15.85 -12.55
C VAL A 56 -24.15 14.54 -11.92
N VAL A 57 -24.29 13.45 -12.68
CA VAL A 57 -23.81 12.12 -12.27
C VAL A 57 -22.40 11.93 -12.83
N SER A 58 -21.43 11.75 -11.95
CA SER A 58 -20.04 11.46 -12.30
C SER A 58 -19.70 10.02 -11.97
N GLN A 59 -18.95 9.36 -12.84
CA GLN A 59 -18.40 8.03 -12.58
C GLN A 59 -16.88 8.11 -12.46
N ILE A 60 -16.35 7.47 -11.42
CA ILE A 60 -14.93 7.32 -11.16
C ILE A 60 -14.60 5.85 -11.34
N ILE A 61 -13.75 5.55 -12.31
CA ILE A 61 -13.35 4.19 -12.63
C ILE A 61 -11.84 4.06 -12.41
N THR A 62 -11.47 3.11 -11.55
CA THR A 62 -10.10 2.90 -11.12
C THR A 62 -9.66 1.51 -11.50
N GLN A 63 -8.59 1.43 -12.29
CA GLN A 63 -7.90 0.18 -12.57
C GLN A 63 -6.70 0.04 -11.64
N SER A 64 -6.60 -1.10 -10.98
CA SER A 64 -5.47 -1.46 -10.12
C SER A 64 -4.52 -2.43 -10.82
N TYR A 65 -3.21 -2.17 -10.70
CA TYR A 65 -2.12 -2.94 -11.28
C TYR A 65 -1.13 -3.33 -10.19
N GLN A 66 -0.72 -4.60 -10.19
CA GLN A 66 0.30 -5.12 -9.29
C GLN A 66 1.60 -5.35 -10.04
N ALA A 67 2.68 -4.71 -9.60
CA ALA A 67 4.02 -5.01 -10.09
C ALA A 67 4.43 -6.43 -9.67
N ARG A 68 5.06 -7.16 -10.59
CA ARG A 68 5.54 -8.53 -10.32
C ARG A 68 6.91 -8.55 -9.66
N GLN A 69 7.76 -7.56 -9.97
CA GLN A 69 9.11 -7.45 -9.47
C GLN A 69 9.47 -5.98 -9.21
N PRO A 70 10.46 -5.69 -8.35
CA PRO A 70 11.03 -4.37 -8.22
C PRO A 70 11.83 -4.01 -9.48
N GLY A 71 11.87 -2.73 -9.82
CA GLY A 71 12.60 -2.25 -10.99
C GLY A 71 11.99 -1.00 -11.60
N ARG A 72 12.57 -0.59 -12.73
CA ARG A 72 12.06 0.52 -13.53
C ARG A 72 11.24 -0.02 -14.69
N TYR A 73 10.04 0.51 -14.84
CA TYR A 73 9.09 0.12 -15.86
C TYR A 73 8.68 1.35 -16.66
N ARG A 74 8.29 1.13 -17.90
CA ARG A 74 7.79 2.19 -18.77
C ARG A 74 6.31 1.96 -19.03
N LEU A 75 5.50 2.94 -18.65
CA LEU A 75 4.14 3.09 -19.13
C LEU A 75 4.24 3.73 -20.51
N SER A 76 4.00 2.95 -21.56
CA SER A 76 3.90 3.48 -22.92
C SER A 76 2.70 4.44 -23.02
N PRO A 77 2.80 5.53 -23.80
CA PRO A 77 1.64 6.33 -24.15
C PRO A 77 0.54 5.43 -24.72
N PHE A 78 -0.70 5.70 -24.34
CA PHE A 78 -1.84 4.89 -24.76
C PHE A 78 -3.05 5.77 -25.02
N VAL A 79 -4.00 5.23 -25.76
CA VAL A 79 -5.29 5.86 -26.00
C VAL A 79 -6.33 5.15 -25.16
N LEU A 80 -7.09 5.93 -24.40
CA LEU A 80 -8.22 5.45 -23.64
C LEU A 80 -9.50 5.79 -24.38
N THR A 81 -10.23 4.78 -24.84
CA THR A 81 -11.53 4.97 -25.48
C THR A 81 -12.61 5.09 -24.39
N ILE A 82 -13.25 6.25 -24.29
CA ILE A 82 -14.33 6.56 -23.36
C ILE A 82 -15.57 6.92 -24.17
N ASN A 83 -16.62 6.09 -24.14
CA ASN A 83 -17.85 6.34 -24.92
C ASN A 83 -17.56 6.69 -26.40
N ASP A 84 -16.70 5.90 -27.04
CA ASP A 84 -16.23 6.08 -28.43
C ASP A 84 -15.37 7.33 -28.70
N ALA A 85 -15.02 8.09 -27.66
CA ALA A 85 -14.05 9.18 -27.75
C ALA A 85 -12.66 8.71 -27.33
N ASP A 86 -11.68 8.93 -28.19
CA ASP A 86 -10.29 8.58 -27.95
C ASP A 86 -9.57 9.69 -27.18
N VAL A 87 -9.12 9.38 -25.97
CA VAL A 87 -8.37 10.29 -25.11
C VAL A 87 -6.91 9.83 -25.06
N PRO A 88 -5.96 10.57 -25.65
CA PRO A 88 -4.54 10.23 -25.55
C PRO A 88 -4.04 10.50 -24.13
N VAL A 89 -3.20 9.58 -23.64
CA VAL A 89 -2.58 9.64 -22.34
C VAL A 89 -1.08 9.50 -22.52
N ASP A 90 -0.35 10.46 -21.96
CA ASP A 90 1.11 10.44 -21.99
C ASP A 90 1.66 9.24 -21.22
N GLY A 91 2.81 8.76 -21.69
CA GLY A 91 3.56 7.73 -20.99
C GLY A 91 4.24 8.27 -19.74
N ALA A 92 4.69 7.36 -18.88
CA ALA A 92 5.42 7.68 -17.66
C ALA A 92 6.48 6.62 -17.36
N GLU A 93 7.52 7.00 -16.62
CA GLU A 93 8.44 6.04 -15.99
C GLU A 93 7.89 5.67 -14.60
N LEU A 94 7.84 4.38 -14.30
CA LEU A 94 7.36 3.83 -13.04
C LEU A 94 8.54 3.16 -12.32
N ILE A 95 8.81 3.58 -11.09
CA ILE A 95 9.88 3.08 -10.24
C ILE A 95 9.23 2.23 -9.13
N VAL A 96 9.41 0.92 -9.23
CA VAL A 96 8.93 -0.04 -8.23
C VAL A 96 10.07 -0.36 -7.28
N LEU A 97 9.92 0.10 -6.05
CA LEU A 97 10.88 -0.13 -4.98
C LEU A 97 10.70 -1.53 -4.39
N ALA A 98 11.81 -2.20 -4.09
CA ALA A 98 11.78 -3.43 -3.32
C ALA A 98 11.21 -3.14 -1.93
N PRO A 99 10.55 -4.12 -1.27
CA PRO A 99 10.24 -3.97 0.13
C PRO A 99 11.55 -3.67 0.87
N PRO A 100 11.54 -2.79 1.87
CA PRO A 100 12.69 -2.67 2.75
C PRO A 100 13.00 -4.09 3.25
N ALA A 101 14.24 -4.53 3.06
CA ALA A 101 14.66 -5.81 3.60
C ALA A 101 14.27 -5.80 5.08
N ALA A 102 13.54 -6.82 5.53
CA ALA A 102 13.31 -7.01 6.95
C ALA A 102 14.70 -7.16 7.56
N THR A 103 15.25 -6.07 8.09
CA THR A 103 16.38 -6.15 9.01
C THR A 103 15.87 -7.06 10.11
N ALA A 104 16.39 -8.29 10.14
CA ALA A 104 16.18 -9.17 11.26
C ALA A 104 16.39 -8.32 12.51
N PRO A 105 15.45 -8.32 13.48
CA PRO A 105 15.60 -7.51 14.67
C PRO A 105 16.99 -7.80 15.19
N GLY A 106 17.83 -6.76 15.22
CA GLY A 106 19.18 -6.86 15.77
C GLY A 106 19.00 -7.56 17.09
N SER A 107 19.71 -8.67 17.29
CA SER A 107 19.66 -9.40 18.54
C SER A 107 20.09 -8.41 19.61
N ASN A 108 19.10 -7.82 20.30
CA ASN A 108 19.35 -7.02 21.48
C ASN A 108 19.69 -8.04 22.55
N THR A 109 20.91 -8.58 22.42
CA THR A 109 21.55 -9.40 23.43
C THR A 109 21.62 -8.49 24.65
N LEU A 110 20.76 -8.78 25.62
CA LEU A 110 20.86 -8.14 26.92
C LEU A 110 22.24 -8.49 27.46
N THR A 111 23.14 -7.52 27.38
CA THR A 111 24.46 -7.59 27.99
C THR A 111 24.22 -7.63 29.50
N ALA A 112 24.25 -8.83 30.06
CA ALA A 112 24.06 -9.19 31.47
C ALA A 112 22.60 -9.27 31.97
N VAL A 113 22.21 -10.51 32.31
CA VAL A 113 21.13 -10.80 33.25
C VAL A 113 21.62 -10.38 34.65
N PRO A 114 20.96 -9.43 35.34
CA PRO A 114 21.35 -9.05 36.69
C PRO A 114 21.16 -10.23 37.66
N LYS A 115 22.23 -10.58 38.40
CA LYS A 115 22.16 -11.58 39.48
C LYS A 115 21.30 -11.01 40.61
N ASN A 116 20.47 -11.85 41.24
CA ASN A 116 19.56 -11.51 42.34
C ASN A 116 18.45 -10.49 42.01
N ALA A 117 17.97 -10.46 40.77
CA ALA A 117 16.86 -9.58 40.37
C ALA A 117 15.72 -10.34 39.70
N ALA A 118 14.53 -9.77 39.81
CA ALA A 118 13.39 -10.08 38.96
C ALA A 118 13.17 -8.89 38.02
N PHE A 119 13.02 -9.14 36.73
CA PHE A 119 12.90 -8.08 35.74
C PHE A 119 11.91 -8.44 34.65
N LEU A 120 11.37 -7.40 34.02
CA LEU A 120 10.41 -7.51 32.94
C LEU A 120 11.11 -7.12 31.64
N GLN A 121 10.96 -7.96 30.62
CA GLN A 121 11.46 -7.69 29.29
C GLN A 121 10.27 -7.54 28.33
N LEU A 122 10.17 -6.39 27.67
CA LEU A 122 9.26 -6.17 26.56
C LEU A 122 10.06 -6.20 25.26
N ARG A 123 9.65 -7.07 24.34
CA ARG A 123 10.22 -7.17 23.00
C ARG A 123 9.15 -6.86 21.97
N THR A 124 9.57 -6.17 20.93
CA THR A 124 8.77 -5.99 19.72
C THR A 124 9.42 -6.77 18.59
N ASP A 125 8.61 -7.25 17.66
CA ASP A 125 9.07 -7.87 16.42
C ASP A 125 9.67 -6.85 15.43
N LYS A 126 9.46 -5.54 15.64
CA LYS A 126 9.82 -4.48 14.69
C LYS A 126 10.46 -3.27 15.36
N THR A 127 11.46 -2.70 14.69
CA THR A 127 12.20 -1.51 15.16
C THR A 127 11.68 -0.20 14.58
N ALA A 128 10.83 -0.25 13.55
CA ALA A 128 10.16 0.90 12.95
C ALA A 128 8.70 0.54 12.62
N LEU A 129 7.80 1.51 12.75
CA LEU A 129 6.36 1.32 12.56
C LEU A 129 5.87 2.15 11.37
N TYR A 130 5.09 1.53 10.47
CA TYR A 130 4.44 2.20 9.36
C TYR A 130 2.90 2.18 9.51
N ALA A 131 2.23 3.20 8.96
CA ALA A 131 0.79 3.33 9.08
C ALA A 131 0.06 2.16 8.39
N GLY A 132 -0.87 1.52 9.12
CA GLY A 132 -1.64 0.36 8.65
C GLY A 132 -1.03 -1.01 8.98
N GLU A 133 0.13 -1.04 9.63
CA GLU A 133 0.83 -2.28 9.99
C GLU A 133 0.51 -2.74 11.42
N GLY A 134 0.39 -4.06 11.62
CA GLY A 134 0.23 -4.68 12.95
C GLY A 134 1.56 -4.86 13.68
N LEU A 135 1.54 -4.71 15.01
CA LEU A 135 2.72 -4.82 15.88
C LEU A 135 2.63 -6.06 16.77
N GLY A 136 3.64 -6.92 16.73
CA GLY A 136 3.80 -8.04 17.65
C GLY A 136 4.57 -7.62 18.89
N LEU A 137 3.99 -7.83 20.08
CA LEU A 137 4.65 -7.59 21.35
C LEU A 137 4.78 -8.90 22.13
N THR A 138 5.95 -9.14 22.68
CA THR A 138 6.21 -10.24 23.62
C THR A 138 6.66 -9.67 24.94
N LEU A 139 5.86 -9.89 25.98
CA LEU A 139 6.19 -9.54 27.36
C LEU A 139 6.67 -10.78 28.10
N SER A 140 7.81 -10.69 28.77
CA SER A 140 8.41 -11.80 29.51
C SER A 140 8.86 -11.33 30.88
N PHE A 141 8.62 -12.14 31.91
CA PHE A 141 9.05 -11.89 33.27
C PHE A 141 10.10 -12.93 33.67
N PHE A 142 11.25 -12.46 34.12
CA PHE A 142 12.38 -13.30 34.52
C PHE A 142 12.67 -13.11 36.00
N VAL A 143 12.94 -14.19 36.71
CA VAL A 143 13.33 -14.21 38.11
C VAL A 143 14.63 -14.99 38.23
N ALA A 144 15.67 -14.40 38.80
CA ALA A 144 16.93 -15.10 39.03
C ALA A 144 16.76 -16.24 40.04
N ASP A 145 17.47 -17.38 39.86
CA ASP A 145 17.39 -18.53 40.76
C ASP A 145 17.71 -18.18 42.23
N ASN A 146 18.57 -17.19 42.43
CA ASN A 146 18.98 -16.71 43.75
C ASN A 146 18.20 -15.45 44.20
N TYR A 147 17.00 -15.22 43.65
CA TYR A 147 16.11 -14.15 44.08
C TYR A 147 15.59 -14.46 45.49
N PRO A 148 15.70 -13.54 46.46
CA PRO A 148 15.35 -13.84 47.84
C PRO A 148 13.84 -14.09 47.98
N TYR A 149 13.47 -15.31 48.36
CA TYR A 149 12.11 -15.64 48.78
C TYR A 149 11.90 -15.09 50.20
N VAL A 150 11.27 -13.93 50.31
CA VAL A 150 10.72 -13.48 51.59
C VAL A 150 9.32 -14.06 51.71
N LEU A 151 9.19 -15.16 52.46
CA LEU A 151 7.88 -15.63 52.93
C LEU A 151 7.49 -14.73 54.11
N ASN A 152 6.47 -13.89 53.90
CA ASN A 152 5.74 -13.24 55.00
C ASN A 152 4.61 -14.16 55.46
#